data_AF-A0A946KTG6-F1
#
_entry.id   AF-A0A946KTG6-F1
#
_cell.length_a   1.000
_cell.length_b   1.000
_cell.length_c   1.000
_cell.angle_alpha   90.00
_cell.angle_beta   90.00
_cell.angle_gamma   90.00
#
_symmetry.space_group_name_H-M   'P 1'
#
loop_
_entity.id
_entity.type
_entity.pdbx_description
1 polymer ?
#
loop_
_entity_poly.entity_id
_entity_poly.type
_entity_poly.pdbx_seq_one_letter_code
_entity_poly.pdbx_strand_id
1 'polypeptide(L)'
;ERKFVPDDVAEPALTYRDKLDLSVGGRDLELHHARGETDDHTWVWDPADKAVYAGDFVTWIFPNAGNPQKVQRYPIEWAEAMRKMLSMGAEKVYPAHGLPIVGRARVETVLGDIAESLEYLSGATLDLMNQGATIDTIIHEVTLPEHLQDRPWIAPQYDEPEFVVRNVYRQFGGWWDGNAANLKPASEAKLAVEMVKLSGSIEALTDRAQELAEAGELKLACHLVEMAVTAEPLHEGAHRVRAAIYWQRRASERSLMSKGIFASAARESEVVFGEETGRQSMKSALKDSMP
;
A
#
# COMPACT_ATOMS: atom_id res chain seq x y z
N GLU A 1 -22.25 16.85 -18.39
CA GLU A 1 -21.45 15.75 -17.82
C GLU A 1 -20.03 16.26 -17.57
N ARG A 2 -19.42 15.96 -16.41
CA ARG A 2 -17.97 16.16 -16.25
C ARG A 2 -17.28 14.98 -16.94
N LYS A 3 -16.67 15.22 -18.10
CA LYS A 3 -15.76 14.23 -18.70
C LYS A 3 -14.57 14.05 -17.77
N PHE A 4 -14.21 12.80 -17.48
CA PHE A 4 -13.05 12.49 -16.65
C PHE A 4 -11.74 12.89 -17.35
N VAL A 5 -11.68 12.68 -18.67
CA VAL A 5 -10.56 13.08 -19.53
C VAL A 5 -10.95 14.36 -20.29
N PRO A 6 -10.10 15.40 -20.30
CA PRO A 6 -10.30 16.59 -21.11
C PRO A 6 -10.38 16.30 -22.62
N ASP A 7 -11.11 17.13 -23.37
CA ASP A 7 -11.31 16.96 -24.83
C ASP A 7 -10.06 17.23 -25.67
N ASP A 8 -9.02 17.81 -25.07
CA ASP A 8 -7.73 18.11 -25.69
C ASP A 8 -6.65 17.05 -25.39
N VAL A 9 -6.99 15.95 -24.71
CA VAL A 9 -6.08 14.82 -24.56
C VAL A 9 -5.95 14.10 -25.91
N ALA A 10 -4.71 13.96 -26.36
CA ALA A 10 -4.41 13.27 -27.61
C ALA A 10 -4.71 11.77 -27.47
N GLU A 11 -5.49 11.24 -28.41
CA GLU A 11 -5.67 9.80 -28.58
C GLU A 11 -4.36 9.16 -29.09
N PRO A 12 -4.01 7.93 -28.64
CA PRO A 12 -2.85 7.24 -29.17
C PRO A 12 -3.05 6.93 -30.66
N ALA A 13 -2.13 7.42 -31.50
CA ALA A 13 -2.14 7.14 -32.94
C ALA A 13 -1.77 5.68 -33.25
N LEU A 14 -1.05 5.02 -32.33
CA LEU A 14 -0.62 3.65 -32.43
C LEU A 14 -0.82 2.96 -31.08
N THR A 15 -1.43 1.78 -31.12
CA THR A 15 -1.62 0.92 -29.95
C THR A 15 -1.03 -0.46 -30.26
N TYR A 16 -0.69 -1.21 -29.23
CA TYR A 16 -0.17 -2.56 -29.34
C TYR A 16 -0.67 -3.41 -28.18
N ARG A 17 -0.56 -4.74 -28.31
CA ARG A 17 -1.04 -5.68 -27.29
C ARG A 17 0.11 -6.24 -26.46
N ASP A 18 1.03 -6.97 -27.09
CA ASP A 18 2.07 -7.71 -26.38
C ASP A 18 3.44 -7.06 -26.53
N LYS A 19 3.82 -6.75 -27.77
CA LYS A 19 5.09 -6.12 -28.12
C LYS A 19 4.94 -5.22 -29.34
N LEU A 20 5.69 -4.14 -29.39
CA LEU A 20 5.84 -3.30 -30.58
C LEU A 20 7.32 -2.94 -30.80
N ASP A 21 7.87 -3.33 -31.94
CA ASP A 21 9.16 -2.83 -32.41
C ASP A 21 8.93 -1.49 -33.12
N LEU A 22 9.66 -0.45 -32.70
CA LEU A 22 9.46 0.92 -33.15
C LEU A 22 10.81 1.55 -33.50
N SER A 23 10.91 2.15 -34.69
CA SER A 23 12.06 2.98 -35.07
C SER A 23 11.66 4.45 -35.10
N VAL A 24 12.27 5.27 -34.24
CA VAL A 24 11.98 6.72 -34.13
C VAL A 24 13.29 7.49 -34.21
N GLY A 25 13.40 8.42 -35.17
CA GLY A 25 14.61 9.23 -35.32
C GLY A 25 15.89 8.41 -35.58
N GLY A 26 15.77 7.21 -36.16
CA GLY A 26 16.89 6.29 -36.38
C GLY A 26 17.29 5.48 -35.14
N ARG A 27 16.46 5.50 -34.09
CA ARG A 27 16.63 4.68 -32.88
C ARG A 27 15.61 3.55 -32.87
N ASP A 28 16.10 2.32 -32.78
CA ASP A 28 15.25 1.14 -32.63
C ASP A 28 14.96 0.88 -31.16
N LEU A 29 13.68 0.75 -30.84
CA LEU A 29 13.14 0.54 -29.50
C LEU A 29 12.16 -0.63 -29.53
N GLU A 30 12.13 -1.41 -28.46
CA GLU A 30 11.13 -2.46 -28.27
C GLU A 30 10.24 -2.10 -27.10
N LEU A 31 8.96 -1.87 -27.36
CA LEU A 31 7.95 -1.69 -26.31
C LEU A 31 7.41 -3.07 -25.95
N HIS A 32 7.37 -3.36 -24.65
CA HIS A 32 6.87 -4.62 -24.10
C HIS A 32 5.73 -4.32 -23.14
N HIS A 33 4.59 -4.97 -23.36
CA HIS A 33 3.49 -4.96 -22.42
C HIS A 33 3.82 -5.88 -21.26
N ALA A 34 3.45 -5.44 -20.05
CA ALA A 34 3.44 -6.27 -18.87
C ALA A 34 2.37 -5.75 -17.90
N ARG A 35 1.88 -6.63 -17.02
CA ARG A 35 0.99 -6.22 -15.95
C ARG A 35 1.83 -5.82 -14.73
N GLY A 36 1.40 -4.80 -14.01
CA GLY A 36 2.06 -4.35 -12.79
C GLY A 36 1.15 -3.45 -11.97
N GLU A 37 1.47 -2.15 -11.93
CA GLU A 37 0.60 -1.14 -11.32
C GLU A 37 -0.79 -1.03 -12.00
N THR A 38 -0.82 -1.24 -13.31
CA THR A 38 -2.03 -1.35 -14.14
C THR A 38 -1.98 -2.63 -14.97
N ASP A 39 -3.08 -2.96 -15.66
CA ASP A 39 -3.17 -4.13 -16.56
C ASP A 39 -2.61 -3.87 -17.96
N ASP A 40 -2.22 -2.63 -18.27
CA ASP A 40 -1.77 -2.16 -19.58
C ASP A 40 -0.38 -1.48 -19.57
N HIS A 41 0.43 -1.76 -18.55
CA HIS A 41 1.74 -1.12 -18.39
C HIS A 41 2.69 -1.46 -19.56
N THR A 42 3.47 -0.47 -19.99
CA THR A 42 4.55 -0.60 -20.98
C THR A 42 5.90 -0.36 -20.34
N TRP A 43 6.90 -1.16 -20.71
CA TRP A 43 8.31 -0.81 -20.54
C TRP A 43 9.04 -0.90 -21.86
N VAL A 44 10.12 -0.13 -22.00
CA VAL A 44 10.83 0.00 -23.29
C VAL A 44 12.24 -0.52 -23.15
N TRP A 45 12.64 -1.40 -24.06
CA TRP A 45 14.01 -1.84 -24.24
C TRP A 45 14.69 -1.07 -25.37
N ASP A 46 15.85 -0.52 -25.07
CA ASP A 46 16.76 0.09 -26.02
C ASP A 46 18.03 -0.76 -26.14
N PRO A 47 18.15 -1.59 -27.19
CA PRO A 47 19.27 -2.50 -27.36
C PRO A 47 20.60 -1.79 -27.57
N ALA A 48 20.59 -0.62 -28.22
CA ALA A 48 21.82 0.09 -28.56
C ALA A 48 22.50 0.71 -27.33
N ASP A 49 21.71 1.12 -26.32
CA ASP A 49 22.24 1.61 -25.04
C ASP A 49 22.20 0.60 -23.90
N LYS A 50 21.66 -0.60 -24.16
CA LYS A 50 21.31 -1.60 -23.15
C LYS A 50 20.49 -0.98 -22.00
N ALA A 51 19.52 -0.16 -22.36
CA ALA A 51 18.73 0.61 -21.42
C ALA A 51 17.27 0.13 -21.36
N VAL A 52 16.70 0.16 -20.16
CA VAL A 52 15.28 -0.05 -19.93
C VAL A 52 14.66 1.27 -19.47
N TYR A 53 13.56 1.67 -20.11
CA TYR A 53 12.66 2.70 -19.59
C TYR A 53 11.52 1.97 -18.89
N ALA A 54 11.57 1.94 -17.56
CA ALA A 54 10.76 1.04 -16.76
C ALA A 54 9.37 1.61 -16.43
N GLY A 55 9.09 2.88 -16.69
CA GLY A 55 7.87 3.50 -16.21
C GLY A 55 7.75 3.36 -14.69
N ASP A 56 6.54 3.10 -14.20
CA ASP A 56 6.27 2.92 -12.76
C ASP A 56 6.64 1.53 -12.24
N PHE A 57 7.21 0.65 -13.08
CA PHE A 57 7.76 -0.61 -12.58
C PHE A 57 8.85 -0.34 -11.53
N VAL A 58 9.56 0.79 -11.60
CA VAL A 58 10.58 1.22 -10.62
C VAL A 58 10.29 2.63 -10.13
N THR A 59 10.19 2.82 -8.80
CA THR A 59 9.85 4.13 -8.19
C THR A 59 10.70 4.52 -6.96
N TRP A 60 11.79 3.78 -6.67
CA TRP A 60 12.70 4.00 -5.52
C TRP A 60 12.05 3.90 -4.12
N ILE A 61 10.87 3.32 -4.06
CA ILE A 61 10.09 3.01 -2.86
C ILE A 61 9.45 1.63 -3.08
N PHE A 62 8.85 1.07 -2.03
CA PHE A 62 8.17 -0.21 -2.14
C PHE A 62 7.15 -0.19 -3.30
N PRO A 63 7.14 -1.21 -4.20
CA PRO A 63 6.28 -1.20 -5.37
C PRO A 63 4.82 -0.99 -5.00
N ASN A 64 4.14 -0.15 -5.76
CA ASN A 64 2.74 0.22 -5.56
C ASN A 64 1.80 -0.93 -5.98
N ALA A 65 2.04 -2.15 -5.52
CA ALA A 65 1.37 -3.38 -5.95
C ALA A 65 0.25 -3.84 -5.00
N GLY A 66 -0.01 -3.09 -3.93
CA GLY A 66 -0.94 -3.45 -2.86
C GLY A 66 -1.98 -2.39 -2.50
N ASN A 67 -1.82 -1.16 -2.99
CA ASN A 67 -2.58 0.01 -2.54
C ASN A 67 -4.08 -0.23 -2.25
N PRO A 68 -4.53 0.00 -1.00
CA PRO A 68 -5.88 -0.37 -0.57
C PRO A 68 -7.00 0.45 -1.23
N GLN A 69 -6.67 1.59 -1.85
CA GLN A 69 -7.64 2.47 -2.52
C GLN A 69 -7.73 2.24 -4.03
N LYS A 70 -7.05 1.22 -4.57
CA LYS A 70 -6.92 0.99 -6.02
C LYS A 70 -7.53 -0.34 -6.46
N VAL A 71 -7.77 -0.42 -7.77
CA VAL A 71 -8.18 -1.63 -8.47
C VAL A 71 -7.07 -2.69 -8.41
N GLN A 72 -7.33 -3.89 -8.95
CA GLN A 72 -6.39 -5.01 -8.86
C GLN A 72 -5.05 -4.67 -9.51
N ARG A 73 -3.98 -5.02 -8.79
CA ARG A 73 -2.59 -4.90 -9.25
C ARG A 73 -1.92 -6.26 -9.25
N TYR A 74 -0.78 -6.34 -9.92
CA TYR A 74 -0.24 -7.61 -10.42
C TYR A 74 1.19 -7.84 -9.94
N PRO A 75 1.41 -8.13 -8.65
CA PRO A 75 2.76 -8.28 -8.10
C PRO A 75 3.53 -9.45 -8.72
N ILE A 76 2.84 -10.54 -9.10
CA ILE A 76 3.46 -11.71 -9.73
C ILE A 76 4.00 -11.32 -11.11
N GLU A 77 3.14 -10.77 -11.98
CA GLU A 77 3.53 -10.34 -13.32
C GLU A 77 4.52 -9.16 -13.31
N TRP A 78 4.46 -8.30 -12.29
CA TRP A 78 5.44 -7.23 -12.09
C TRP A 78 6.84 -7.81 -11.83
N ALA A 79 6.94 -8.83 -10.99
CA ALA A 79 8.22 -9.51 -10.77
C ALA A 79 8.72 -10.19 -12.05
N GLU A 80 7.84 -10.84 -12.82
CA GLU A 80 8.19 -11.41 -14.12
C GLU A 80 8.74 -10.36 -15.10
N ALA A 81 8.13 -9.17 -15.14
CA ALA A 81 8.62 -8.04 -15.94
C ALA A 81 10.04 -7.63 -15.52
N MET A 82 10.32 -7.55 -14.22
CA MET A 82 11.66 -7.25 -13.69
C MET A 82 12.69 -8.31 -14.10
N ARG A 83 12.34 -9.59 -13.95
CA ARG A 83 13.21 -10.70 -14.39
C ARG A 83 13.43 -10.64 -15.89
N LYS A 84 12.42 -10.26 -16.68
CA LYS A 84 12.56 -10.09 -18.13
C LYS A 84 13.52 -8.95 -18.47
N MET A 85 13.39 -7.77 -17.87
CA MET A 85 14.32 -6.64 -18.03
C MET A 85 15.76 -7.05 -17.73
N LEU A 86 15.98 -7.79 -16.63
CA LEU A 86 17.29 -8.31 -16.26
C LEU A 86 17.85 -9.28 -17.30
N SER A 87 17.01 -10.18 -17.84
CA SER A 87 17.39 -11.18 -18.85
C SER A 87 17.78 -10.56 -20.20
N MET A 88 17.32 -9.35 -20.52
CA MET A 88 17.72 -8.63 -21.73
C MET A 88 19.14 -8.06 -21.67
N GLY A 89 19.82 -8.17 -20.51
CA GLY A 89 21.16 -7.64 -20.34
C GLY A 89 21.17 -6.13 -20.06
N ALA A 90 20.10 -5.58 -19.47
CA ALA A 90 20.03 -4.18 -19.09
C ALA A 90 21.22 -3.75 -18.22
N GLU A 91 21.85 -2.64 -18.61
CA GLU A 91 22.93 -1.98 -17.87
C GLU A 91 22.48 -0.60 -17.36
N LYS A 92 21.39 -0.06 -17.89
CA LYS A 92 20.78 1.21 -17.45
C LYS A 92 19.29 1.01 -17.25
N VAL A 93 18.73 1.56 -16.19
CA VAL A 93 17.28 1.62 -15.96
C VAL A 93 16.90 3.06 -15.67
N TYR A 94 15.93 3.56 -16.44
CA TYR A 94 15.33 4.87 -16.29
C TYR A 94 13.91 4.69 -15.73
N PRO A 95 13.69 4.97 -14.44
CA PRO A 95 12.37 4.89 -13.83
C PRO A 95 11.49 6.09 -14.19
N ALA A 96 10.17 5.98 -13.98
CA ALA A 96 9.28 7.14 -13.99
C ALA A 96 9.53 8.07 -12.80
N HIS A 97 9.97 7.50 -11.67
CA HIS A 97 10.24 8.23 -10.44
C HIS A 97 11.62 7.90 -9.86
N GLY A 98 12.35 8.93 -9.44
CA GLY A 98 13.67 8.80 -8.79
C GLY A 98 14.85 8.80 -9.76
N LEU A 99 15.99 8.30 -9.30
CA LEU A 99 17.27 8.41 -10.01
C LEU A 99 17.47 7.27 -11.03
N PRO A 100 18.18 7.51 -12.15
CA PRO A 100 18.61 6.43 -13.04
C PRO A 100 19.51 5.42 -12.32
N ILE A 101 19.36 4.14 -12.64
CA ILE A 101 20.23 3.06 -12.15
C ILE A 101 21.18 2.71 -13.30
N VAL A 102 22.49 2.93 -13.10
CA VAL A 102 23.49 2.74 -14.17
C VAL A 102 24.52 1.70 -13.75
N GLY A 103 24.92 0.82 -14.64
CA GLY A 103 25.88 -0.25 -14.39
C GLY A 103 25.19 -1.57 -14.04
N ARG A 104 25.59 -2.64 -14.73
CA ARG A 104 24.96 -3.96 -14.69
C ARG A 104 24.73 -4.49 -13.27
N ALA A 105 25.76 -4.47 -12.42
CA ALA A 105 25.65 -5.00 -11.05
C ALA A 105 24.63 -4.23 -10.19
N ARG A 106 24.51 -2.91 -10.37
CA ARG A 106 23.51 -2.10 -9.67
C ARG A 106 22.10 -2.40 -10.17
N VAL A 107 21.94 -2.55 -11.48
CA VAL A 107 20.66 -2.95 -12.09
C VAL A 107 20.22 -4.32 -11.59
N GLU A 108 21.13 -5.31 -11.57
CA GLU A 108 20.87 -6.65 -11.03
C GLU A 108 20.46 -6.63 -9.56
N THR A 109 21.13 -5.83 -8.75
CA THR A 109 20.78 -5.68 -7.33
C THR A 109 19.39 -5.07 -7.18
N VAL A 110 19.14 -3.91 -7.79
CA VAL A 110 17.89 -3.16 -7.54
C VAL A 110 16.67 -3.89 -8.12
N LEU A 111 16.71 -4.28 -9.39
CA LEU A 111 15.57 -4.99 -9.98
C LEU A 111 15.42 -6.40 -9.39
N GLY A 112 16.54 -7.04 -9.03
CA GLY A 112 16.55 -8.35 -8.40
C GLY A 112 15.86 -8.33 -7.03
N ASP A 113 16.22 -7.37 -6.17
CA ASP A 113 15.61 -7.19 -4.85
C ASP A 113 14.11 -6.85 -4.97
N ILE A 114 13.72 -5.99 -5.93
CA ILE A 114 12.31 -5.67 -6.17
C ILE A 114 11.55 -6.93 -6.62
N ALA A 115 12.07 -7.67 -7.60
CA ALA A 115 11.45 -8.90 -8.08
C ALA A 115 11.32 -9.95 -6.97
N GLU A 116 12.38 -10.18 -6.21
CA GLU A 116 12.41 -11.14 -5.10
C GLU A 116 11.39 -10.75 -4.02
N SER A 117 11.27 -9.46 -3.69
CA SER A 117 10.29 -9.01 -2.70
C SER A 117 8.85 -9.33 -3.09
N LEU A 118 8.49 -9.13 -4.37
CA LEU A 118 7.16 -9.39 -4.89
C LEU A 118 6.88 -10.89 -5.07
N GLU A 119 7.87 -11.64 -5.56
CA GLU A 119 7.83 -13.10 -5.66
C GLU A 119 7.60 -13.75 -4.29
N TYR A 120 8.39 -13.34 -3.29
CA TYR A 120 8.30 -13.89 -1.95
C TYR A 120 6.94 -13.59 -1.30
N LEU A 121 6.51 -12.32 -1.28
CA LEU A 121 5.24 -11.95 -0.66
C LEU A 121 4.05 -12.65 -1.34
N SER A 122 4.07 -12.74 -2.68
CA SER A 122 3.02 -13.43 -3.42
C SER A 122 3.03 -14.93 -3.17
N GLY A 123 4.20 -15.56 -3.23
CA GLY A 123 4.37 -17.00 -3.00
C GLY A 123 3.99 -17.41 -1.58
N ALA A 124 4.55 -16.76 -0.56
CA ALA A 124 4.23 -17.06 0.84
C ALA A 124 2.74 -16.86 1.17
N THR A 125 2.11 -15.83 0.59
CA THR A 125 0.66 -15.61 0.72
C THR A 125 -0.12 -16.77 0.13
N LEU A 126 0.17 -17.15 -1.12
CA LEU A 126 -0.51 -18.25 -1.81
C LEU A 126 -0.29 -19.60 -1.10
N ASP A 127 0.91 -19.84 -0.59
CA ASP A 127 1.23 -21.07 0.14
C ASP A 127 0.39 -21.21 1.41
N LEU A 128 0.24 -20.14 2.19
CA LEU A 128 -0.62 -20.13 3.38
C LEU A 128 -2.11 -20.24 3.02
N MET A 129 -2.56 -19.57 1.95
CA MET A 129 -3.93 -19.74 1.44
C MET A 129 -4.22 -21.20 1.07
N ASN A 130 -3.29 -21.87 0.39
CA ASN A 130 -3.41 -23.28 0.02
C ASN A 130 -3.41 -24.21 1.25
N GLN A 131 -2.83 -23.78 2.37
CA GLN A 131 -2.89 -24.47 3.65
C GLN A 131 -4.19 -24.20 4.43
N GLY A 132 -5.07 -23.34 3.91
CA GLY A 132 -6.34 -22.98 4.53
C GLY A 132 -6.21 -21.89 5.61
N ALA A 133 -5.09 -21.18 5.67
CA ALA A 133 -4.92 -20.04 6.57
C ALA A 133 -5.91 -18.91 6.22
N THR A 134 -6.43 -18.23 7.24
CA THR A 134 -7.28 -17.05 7.05
C THR A 134 -6.42 -15.84 6.69
N ILE A 135 -7.03 -14.81 6.08
CA ILE A 135 -6.33 -13.54 5.84
C ILE A 135 -5.75 -12.95 7.13
N ASP A 136 -6.44 -13.12 8.26
CA ASP A 136 -5.97 -12.65 9.58
C ASP A 136 -4.63 -13.31 9.97
N THR A 137 -4.49 -14.61 9.79
CA THR A 137 -3.21 -15.30 10.00
C THR A 137 -2.15 -14.79 9.02
N ILE A 138 -2.48 -14.73 7.74
CA ILE A 138 -1.53 -14.43 6.66
C ILE A 138 -0.88 -13.04 6.83
N ILE A 139 -1.66 -11.99 7.11
CA ILE A 139 -1.11 -10.63 7.24
C ILE A 139 -0.17 -10.46 8.45
N HIS A 140 -0.25 -11.35 9.44
CA HIS A 140 0.61 -11.32 10.63
C HIS A 140 1.83 -12.25 10.51
N GLU A 141 1.84 -13.19 9.55
CA GLU A 141 2.95 -14.12 9.32
C GLU A 141 3.82 -13.72 8.12
N VAL A 142 3.21 -13.23 7.03
CA VAL A 142 3.93 -12.91 5.80
C VAL A 142 4.57 -11.53 5.90
N THR A 143 5.90 -11.52 6.03
CA THR A 143 6.73 -10.30 6.08
C THR A 143 7.91 -10.41 5.11
N LEU A 144 8.53 -9.28 4.74
CA LEU A 144 9.69 -9.32 3.85
C LEU A 144 10.85 -10.13 4.46
N PRO A 145 11.61 -10.87 3.62
CA PRO A 145 12.87 -11.48 4.04
C PRO A 145 13.83 -10.47 4.67
N GLU A 146 14.54 -10.87 5.72
CA GLU A 146 15.40 -9.99 6.52
C GLU A 146 16.41 -9.21 5.67
N HIS A 147 17.03 -9.85 4.66
CA HIS A 147 18.03 -9.22 3.78
C HIS A 147 17.46 -8.14 2.84
N LEU A 148 16.14 -8.03 2.75
CA LEU A 148 15.42 -7.04 1.95
C LEU A 148 14.86 -5.88 2.78
N GLN A 149 14.69 -6.03 4.10
CA GLN A 149 13.95 -5.06 4.93
C GLN A 149 14.57 -3.65 4.95
N ASP A 150 15.91 -3.56 4.90
CA ASP A 150 16.64 -2.29 5.00
C ASP A 150 17.07 -1.71 3.64
N ARG A 151 16.59 -2.30 2.54
CA ARG A 151 16.96 -1.84 1.19
C ARG A 151 16.24 -0.51 0.88
N PRO A 152 16.98 0.56 0.53
CA PRO A 152 16.38 1.88 0.39
C PRO A 152 15.40 1.99 -0.78
N TRP A 153 15.60 1.22 -1.86
CA TRP A 153 14.72 1.20 -3.03
C TRP A 153 13.41 0.42 -2.85
N ILE A 154 13.23 -0.28 -1.72
CA ILE A 154 11.98 -0.96 -1.34
C ILE A 154 11.53 -0.52 0.06
N ALA A 155 11.93 0.67 0.51
CA ALA A 155 11.42 1.22 1.75
C ALA A 155 9.89 1.48 1.65
N PRO A 156 9.10 1.14 2.68
CA PRO A 156 7.63 1.27 2.67
C PRO A 156 7.20 2.73 2.87
N GLN A 157 7.50 3.59 1.90
CA GLN A 157 7.25 5.03 1.96
C GLN A 157 5.93 5.44 1.29
N TYR A 158 5.44 4.68 0.31
CA TYR A 158 4.17 4.97 -0.37
C TYR A 158 3.21 3.79 -0.24
N ASP A 159 3.59 2.64 -0.78
CA ASP A 159 2.97 1.33 -0.53
C ASP A 159 3.79 0.54 0.50
N GLU A 160 3.35 -0.65 0.89
CA GLU A 160 4.00 -1.47 1.92
C GLU A 160 3.73 -2.98 1.76
N PRO A 161 4.58 -3.85 2.34
CA PRO A 161 4.47 -5.30 2.19
C PRO A 161 3.10 -5.89 2.56
N GLU A 162 2.49 -5.43 3.68
CA GLU A 162 1.18 -5.92 4.14
C GLU A 162 0.10 -5.67 3.08
N PHE A 163 0.19 -4.57 2.32
CA PHE A 163 -0.78 -4.24 1.28
C PHE A 163 -0.66 -5.18 0.08
N VAL A 164 0.56 -5.59 -0.29
CA VAL A 164 0.75 -6.60 -1.34
C VAL A 164 0.15 -7.93 -0.93
N VAL A 165 0.38 -8.38 0.31
CA VAL A 165 -0.22 -9.59 0.87
C VAL A 165 -1.75 -9.55 0.77
N ARG A 166 -2.37 -8.43 1.20
CA ARG A 166 -3.82 -8.23 1.10
C ARG A 166 -4.31 -8.23 -0.35
N ASN A 167 -3.57 -7.62 -1.27
CA ASN A 167 -3.94 -7.57 -2.68
C ASN A 167 -3.85 -8.95 -3.36
N VAL A 168 -2.85 -9.78 -3.01
CA VAL A 168 -2.75 -11.17 -3.48
C VAL A 168 -3.90 -12.00 -2.93
N TYR A 169 -4.19 -11.90 -1.63
CA TYR A 169 -5.35 -12.60 -1.06
C TYR A 169 -6.65 -12.16 -1.75
N ARG A 170 -6.86 -10.87 -1.99
CA ARG A 170 -8.05 -10.36 -2.71
C ARG A 170 -8.15 -10.95 -4.11
N GLN A 171 -7.03 -11.07 -4.82
CA GLN A 171 -6.98 -11.59 -6.19
C GLN A 171 -7.46 -13.04 -6.29
N PHE A 172 -7.07 -13.88 -5.34
CA PHE A 172 -7.29 -15.33 -5.42
C PHE A 172 -8.37 -15.85 -4.47
N GLY A 173 -8.54 -15.22 -3.30
CA GLY A 173 -9.50 -15.60 -2.25
C GLY A 173 -10.81 -14.80 -2.29
N GLY A 174 -10.87 -13.73 -3.08
CA GLY A 174 -12.03 -12.84 -3.13
C GLY A 174 -12.14 -11.95 -1.89
N TRP A 175 -13.37 -11.63 -1.48
CA TRP A 175 -13.64 -10.69 -0.39
C TRP A 175 -13.96 -11.35 0.96
N TRP A 176 -14.24 -12.65 0.98
CA TRP A 176 -14.60 -13.37 2.21
C TRP A 176 -13.34 -13.80 2.96
N ASP A 177 -13.30 -13.51 4.25
CA ASP A 177 -12.13 -13.65 5.12
C ASP A 177 -12.03 -14.99 5.86
N GLY A 178 -13.00 -15.89 5.64
CA GLY A 178 -13.11 -17.18 6.32
C GLY A 178 -13.92 -17.12 7.63
N ASN A 179 -14.29 -15.94 8.12
CA ASN A 179 -15.13 -15.79 9.30
C ASN A 179 -16.61 -15.80 8.90
N ALA A 180 -17.38 -16.74 9.43
CA ALA A 180 -18.82 -16.86 9.15
C ALA A 180 -19.62 -15.62 9.60
N ALA A 181 -19.20 -14.94 10.66
CA ALA A 181 -19.85 -13.72 11.15
C ALA A 181 -19.74 -12.56 10.15
N ASN A 182 -18.69 -12.55 9.32
CA ASN A 182 -18.40 -11.47 8.37
C ASN A 182 -19.00 -11.71 6.98
N LEU A 183 -19.61 -12.87 6.72
CA LEU A 183 -20.24 -13.17 5.43
C LEU A 183 -21.51 -12.33 5.19
N LYS A 184 -22.31 -12.13 6.24
CA LYS A 184 -23.54 -11.31 6.24
C LYS A 184 -23.69 -10.63 7.62
N PRO A 185 -22.79 -9.70 7.96
CA PRO A 185 -22.71 -9.17 9.31
C PRO A 185 -23.93 -8.30 9.63
N ALA A 186 -24.20 -8.11 10.92
CA ALA A 186 -25.02 -6.99 11.36
C ALA A 186 -24.35 -5.66 10.96
N SER A 187 -25.13 -4.57 10.89
CA SER A 187 -24.54 -3.24 10.73
C SER A 187 -23.57 -2.93 11.87
N GLU A 188 -22.44 -2.31 11.57
CA GLU A 188 -21.40 -1.97 12.55
C GLU A 188 -21.97 -1.19 13.75
N ALA A 189 -22.87 -0.22 13.53
CA ALA A 189 -23.55 0.52 14.59
C ALA A 189 -24.30 -0.38 15.59
N LYS A 190 -24.98 -1.44 15.12
CA LYS A 190 -25.71 -2.37 16.00
C LYS A 190 -24.76 -3.19 16.86
N LEU A 191 -23.68 -3.69 16.26
CA LEU A 191 -22.66 -4.42 16.99
C LEU A 191 -21.97 -3.51 18.02
N ALA A 192 -21.59 -2.31 17.62
CA ALA A 192 -20.93 -1.32 18.47
C ALA A 192 -21.78 -0.93 19.69
N VAL A 193 -23.08 -0.65 19.50
CA VAL A 193 -24.02 -0.36 20.61
C VAL A 193 -24.09 -1.54 21.59
N GLU A 194 -24.10 -2.78 21.10
CA GLU A 194 -24.13 -3.95 21.98
C GLU A 194 -22.81 -4.11 22.75
N MET A 195 -21.67 -3.86 22.11
CA MET A 195 -20.36 -3.86 22.76
C MET A 195 -20.26 -2.79 23.86
N VAL A 196 -20.82 -1.60 23.65
CA VAL A 196 -20.90 -0.55 24.67
C VAL A 196 -21.74 -0.99 25.87
N LYS A 197 -22.91 -1.61 25.65
CA LYS A 197 -23.73 -2.14 26.75
C LYS A 197 -22.99 -3.19 27.58
N LEU A 198 -22.23 -4.07 26.92
CA LEU A 198 -21.42 -5.09 27.59
C LEU A 198 -20.23 -4.48 28.34
N SER A 199 -19.64 -3.41 27.80
CA SER A 199 -18.51 -2.71 28.39
C SER A 199 -18.92 -1.74 29.52
N GLY A 200 -20.21 -1.40 29.61
CA GLY A 200 -20.80 -0.58 30.65
C GLY A 200 -21.09 0.87 30.23
N SER A 201 -20.19 1.49 29.46
CA SER A 201 -20.39 2.83 28.89
C SER A 201 -19.47 3.12 27.70
N ILE A 202 -19.67 4.26 27.05
CA ILE A 202 -18.76 4.76 25.99
C ILE A 202 -17.39 5.08 26.59
N GLU A 203 -17.37 5.71 27.77
CA GLU A 203 -16.15 6.09 28.49
C GLU A 203 -15.29 4.86 28.83
N ALA A 204 -15.91 3.75 29.23
CA ALA A 204 -15.18 2.51 29.50
C ALA A 204 -14.39 2.02 28.26
N LEU A 205 -14.95 2.15 27.05
CA LEU A 205 -14.24 1.82 25.82
C LEU A 205 -13.15 2.83 25.48
N THR A 206 -13.42 4.13 25.63
CA THR A 206 -12.45 5.18 25.28
C THR A 206 -11.28 5.21 26.25
N ASP A 207 -11.52 5.02 27.54
CA ASP A 207 -10.48 4.94 28.57
C ASP A 207 -9.58 3.74 28.29
N ARG A 208 -10.17 2.58 27.99
CA ARG A 208 -9.40 1.39 27.63
C ARG A 208 -8.61 1.57 26.32
N ALA A 209 -9.18 2.26 25.34
CA ALA A 209 -8.49 2.58 24.09
C ALA A 209 -7.29 3.48 24.36
N GLN A 210 -7.42 4.46 25.25
CA GLN A 210 -6.33 5.35 25.63
C GLN A 210 -5.23 4.60 26.39
N GLU A 211 -5.57 3.76 27.37
CA GLU A 211 -4.60 2.90 28.07
C GLU A 211 -3.79 2.03 27.09
N LEU A 212 -4.46 1.44 26.09
CA LEU A 212 -3.80 0.65 25.05
C LEU A 212 -2.89 1.51 24.18
N ALA A 213 -3.32 2.72 23.81
CA ALA A 213 -2.48 3.63 23.03
C ALA A 213 -1.23 4.07 23.82
N GLU A 214 -1.37 4.36 25.11
CA GLU A 214 -0.26 4.67 26.03
C GLU A 214 0.71 3.48 26.19
N ALA A 215 0.20 2.25 26.11
CA ALA A 215 1.01 1.03 26.08
C ALA A 215 1.63 0.71 24.70
N GLY A 216 1.35 1.52 23.66
CA GLY A 216 1.84 1.30 22.29
C GLY A 216 0.99 0.34 21.45
N GLU A 217 -0.12 -0.18 21.98
CA GLU A 217 -1.04 -1.11 21.31
C GLU A 217 -2.03 -0.38 20.39
N LEU A 218 -1.49 0.45 19.50
CA LEU A 218 -2.26 1.40 18.69
C LEU A 218 -3.26 0.72 17.74
N LYS A 219 -2.95 -0.46 17.21
CA LYS A 219 -3.88 -1.21 16.34
C LYS A 219 -5.16 -1.57 17.10
N LEU A 220 -5.03 -2.10 18.32
CA LEU A 220 -6.17 -2.46 19.15
C LEU A 220 -6.91 -1.23 19.69
N ALA A 221 -6.17 -0.18 20.08
CA ALA A 221 -6.74 1.09 20.48
C ALA A 221 -7.66 1.69 19.38
N CYS A 222 -7.23 1.63 18.11
CA CYS A 222 -8.06 2.03 16.97
C CYS A 222 -9.37 1.24 16.90
N HIS A 223 -9.35 -0.08 17.09
CA HIS A 223 -10.58 -0.88 17.07
C HIS A 223 -11.58 -0.45 18.16
N LEU A 224 -11.12 -0.25 19.39
CA LEU A 224 -12.01 0.11 20.50
C LEU A 224 -12.60 1.52 20.33
N VAL A 225 -11.79 2.48 19.90
CA VAL A 225 -12.24 3.86 19.74
C VAL A 225 -13.15 4.03 18.51
N GLU A 226 -12.96 3.22 17.47
CA GLU A 226 -13.90 3.16 16.34
C GLU A 226 -15.26 2.65 16.81
N MET A 227 -15.31 1.56 17.59
CA MET A 227 -16.56 1.06 18.16
C MET A 227 -17.28 2.11 19.01
N ALA A 228 -16.55 2.88 19.83
CA ALA A 228 -17.13 3.93 20.65
C ALA A 228 -17.83 5.01 19.79
N VAL A 229 -17.14 5.54 18.78
CA VAL A 229 -17.71 6.56 17.87
C VAL A 229 -18.82 6.00 16.98
N THR A 230 -18.71 4.76 16.52
CA THR A 230 -19.76 4.10 15.73
C THR A 230 -21.03 3.83 16.54
N ALA A 231 -20.91 3.59 17.86
CA ALA A 231 -22.05 3.41 18.74
C ALA A 231 -22.79 4.72 19.04
N GLU A 232 -22.05 5.82 19.26
CA GLU A 232 -22.62 7.14 19.54
C GLU A 232 -21.95 8.26 18.70
N PRO A 233 -22.39 8.46 17.44
CA PRO A 233 -21.70 9.33 16.46
C PRO A 233 -21.68 10.83 16.78
N LEU A 234 -22.36 11.26 17.85
CA LEU A 234 -22.37 12.65 18.31
C LEU A 234 -21.62 12.83 19.63
N HIS A 235 -21.01 11.78 20.17
CA HIS A 235 -20.32 11.84 21.45
C HIS A 235 -18.95 12.52 21.28
N GLU A 236 -18.89 13.82 21.56
CA GLU A 236 -17.67 14.64 21.40
C GLU A 236 -16.45 14.06 22.13
N GLY A 237 -16.62 13.53 23.35
CA GLY A 237 -15.54 12.90 24.13
C GLY A 237 -14.87 11.73 23.39
N ALA A 238 -15.66 10.78 22.88
CA ALA A 238 -15.17 9.67 22.06
C ALA A 238 -14.47 10.15 20.78
N HIS A 239 -15.00 11.19 20.12
CA HIS A 239 -14.34 11.76 18.95
C HIS A 239 -12.98 12.39 19.27
N ARG A 240 -12.82 13.05 20.43
CA ARG A 240 -11.53 13.58 20.86
C ARG A 240 -10.50 12.47 21.07
N VAL A 241 -10.90 11.39 21.74
CA VAL A 241 -10.02 10.21 21.93
C VAL A 241 -9.69 9.55 20.60
N ARG A 242 -10.68 9.39 19.70
CA ARG A 242 -10.47 8.85 18.34
C ARG A 242 -9.46 9.66 17.55
N ALA A 243 -9.60 10.99 17.55
CA ALA A 243 -8.68 11.88 16.85
C ALA A 243 -7.25 11.75 17.40
N ALA A 244 -7.09 11.75 18.73
CA ALA A 244 -5.79 11.59 19.37
C ALA A 244 -5.11 10.25 19.02
N ILE A 245 -5.84 9.14 19.12
CA ILE A 245 -5.32 7.79 18.79
C ILE A 245 -4.94 7.71 17.31
N TYR A 246 -5.76 8.19 16.38
CA TYR A 246 -5.42 8.13 14.95
C TYR A 246 -4.25 9.06 14.58
N TRP A 247 -4.05 10.18 15.26
CA TRP A 247 -2.83 10.98 15.09
C TRP A 247 -1.57 10.24 15.57
N GLN A 248 -1.66 9.51 16.68
CA GLN A 248 -0.57 8.64 17.13
C GLN A 248 -0.33 7.47 16.16
N ARG A 249 -1.41 6.80 15.71
CA ARG A 249 -1.36 5.74 14.69
C ARG A 249 -0.66 6.24 13.43
N ARG A 250 -1.07 7.40 12.91
CA ARG A 250 -0.41 8.04 11.76
C ARG A 250 1.09 8.29 11.99
N ALA A 251 1.47 8.76 13.17
CA ALA A 251 2.87 9.05 13.50
C ALA A 251 3.73 7.78 13.54
N SER A 252 3.14 6.63 13.91
CA SER A 252 3.82 5.32 13.93
C SER A 252 4.06 4.73 12.53
N GLU A 253 3.39 5.23 11.51
CA GLU A 253 3.46 4.67 10.15
C GLU A 253 4.58 5.27 9.30
N ARG A 254 5.08 4.48 8.34
CA ARG A 254 6.03 4.97 7.33
C ARG A 254 5.30 5.41 6.06
N SER A 255 4.45 4.53 5.53
CA SER A 255 3.68 4.66 4.30
C SER A 255 2.82 5.92 4.26
N LEU A 256 2.93 6.69 3.17
CA LEU A 256 2.09 7.85 2.90
C LEU A 256 0.61 7.47 2.75
N MET A 257 0.31 6.28 2.21
CA MET A 257 -1.05 5.79 2.07
C MET A 257 -1.69 5.55 3.44
N SER A 258 -1.01 4.82 4.33
CA SER A 258 -1.45 4.60 5.72
C SER A 258 -1.60 5.92 6.48
N LYS A 259 -0.62 6.82 6.33
CA LYS A 259 -0.67 8.15 6.94
C LYS A 259 -1.86 8.98 6.48
N GLY A 260 -2.20 8.91 5.20
CA GLY A 260 -3.33 9.64 4.63
C GLY A 260 -4.66 9.15 5.18
N ILE A 261 -4.85 7.83 5.23
CA ILE A 261 -6.07 7.20 5.75
C ILE A 261 -6.27 7.52 7.23
N PHE A 262 -5.25 7.31 8.08
CA PHE A 262 -5.35 7.61 9.50
C PHE A 262 -5.52 9.12 9.77
N ALA A 263 -4.91 10.00 8.98
CA ALA A 263 -5.16 11.43 9.07
C ALA A 263 -6.60 11.81 8.73
N SER A 264 -7.22 11.14 7.75
CA SER A 264 -8.62 11.38 7.38
C SER A 264 -9.54 11.04 8.55
N ALA A 265 -9.38 9.85 9.14
CA ALA A 265 -10.15 9.42 10.30
C ALA A 265 -10.03 10.42 11.47
N ALA A 266 -8.81 10.87 11.79
CA ALA A 266 -8.63 11.87 12.85
C ALA A 266 -9.37 13.20 12.55
N ARG A 267 -9.28 13.69 11.31
CA ARG A 267 -9.92 14.95 10.89
C ARG A 267 -11.45 14.87 10.86
N GLU A 268 -12.01 13.72 10.47
CA GLU A 268 -13.45 13.49 10.54
C GLU A 268 -13.97 13.67 11.96
N SER A 269 -13.23 13.20 12.97
CA SER A 269 -13.56 13.45 14.37
C SER A 269 -13.40 14.92 14.79
N GLU A 270 -12.34 15.60 14.34
CA GLU A 270 -12.11 17.04 14.62
C GLU A 270 -13.25 17.93 14.13
N VAL A 271 -13.89 17.56 13.02
CA VAL A 271 -15.08 18.27 12.51
C VAL A 271 -16.27 18.17 13.48
N VAL A 272 -16.40 17.07 14.23
CA VAL A 272 -17.54 16.86 15.15
C VAL A 272 -17.45 17.74 16.39
N PHE A 273 -16.26 17.84 17.02
CA PHE A 273 -16.07 18.66 18.23
C PHE A 273 -15.52 20.06 17.96
N GLY A 274 -15.24 20.41 16.70
CA GLY A 274 -14.92 21.77 16.27
C GLY A 274 -13.54 22.30 16.67
N GLU A 275 -12.61 21.43 17.07
CA GLU A 275 -11.25 21.82 17.47
C GLU A 275 -10.21 20.95 16.75
N GLU A 276 -9.01 21.50 16.54
CA GLU A 276 -7.86 20.71 16.05
C GLU A 276 -7.14 20.03 17.21
N THR A 277 -6.84 18.74 17.06
CA THR A 277 -6.05 17.99 18.03
C THR A 277 -4.61 18.46 18.00
N GLY A 278 -3.97 18.64 19.15
CA GLY A 278 -2.55 19.01 19.23
C GLY A 278 -1.67 17.97 18.52
N ARG A 279 -0.93 18.41 17.49
CA ARG A 279 -0.07 17.55 16.66
C ARG A 279 1.39 17.86 16.96
N GLN A 280 2.27 16.85 17.06
CA GLN A 280 3.69 17.11 16.87
C GLN A 280 3.90 17.58 15.43
N SER A 281 4.55 18.73 15.25
CA SER A 281 4.82 19.24 13.90
C SER A 281 5.69 18.26 13.11
N MET A 282 5.55 18.20 11.78
CA MET A 282 6.49 17.43 10.94
C MET A 282 7.95 17.82 11.19
N LYS A 283 8.20 19.10 11.52
CA LYS A 283 9.52 19.60 11.89
C LYS A 283 10.05 19.02 13.21
N SER A 284 9.20 18.73 14.19
CA SER A 284 9.63 18.13 15.45
C SER A 284 9.87 16.63 15.30
N ALA A 285 8.97 15.93 14.60
CA ALA A 285 9.12 14.49 14.34
C ALA A 285 10.38 14.15 13.50
N LEU A 286 10.77 15.02 12.55
CA LEU A 286 12.01 14.86 11.77
C LEU A 286 13.28 15.18 12.57
N LYS A 287 13.17 16.02 13.61
CA LYS A 287 14.30 16.42 14.45
C LYS A 287 14.66 15.32 15.45
N ASP A 288 13.67 14.55 15.88
CA ASP A 288 13.83 13.45 16.84
C ASP A 288 14.19 12.11 16.16
N SER A 289 14.18 12.05 14.81
CA SER A 289 14.46 10.84 14.02
C SER A 289 15.79 10.87 13.24
N MET A 290 16.59 11.94 13.39
CA MET A 290 17.98 11.96 12.92
C MET A 290 18.93 11.82 14.12
N PRO A 291 19.93 10.92 14.07
CA PRO A 291 20.98 10.84 15.08
C PRO A 291 21.85 12.11 15.12
#